data_AF-A0A955LC55-F1
#
_entry.id   AF-A0A955LC55-F1
#
_cell.length_a   1.000
_cell.length_b   1.000
_cell.length_c   1.000
_cell.angle_alpha   90.00
_cell.angle_beta   90.00
_cell.angle_gamma   90.00
#
_symmetry.space_group_name_H-M   'P 1'
#
loop_
_entity.id
_entity.type
_entity.pdbx_description
1 polymer ?
#
loop_
_entity_poly.entity_id
_entity_poly.type
_entity_poly.pdbx_seq_one_letter_code
_entity_poly.pdbx_strand_id
1 'polypeptide(L)'
;MIFDNIQDLNLVLDISVIVIMMALAFGISVLLTPVMTHFLYKYKLGKNIRTSGAPVFTEMHQKKQGTPTMGGILIWLTTALLTGLFWLLATLFPDVEMLQRMNFLSRAETYLPIAAMLFAAALGIV
;
A
#
# COMPACT_ATOMS: atom_id res chain seq x y z
N MET A 1 3.17 -16.50 -37.61
CA MET A 1 1.98 -16.36 -36.74
C MET A 1 2.20 -17.13 -35.44
N ILE A 2 3.37 -16.93 -34.84
CA ILE A 2 3.76 -17.36 -33.50
C ILE A 2 4.64 -16.19 -33.08
N PHE A 3 4.25 -15.51 -32.02
CA PHE A 3 4.95 -14.35 -31.49
C PHE A 3 6.41 -14.72 -31.17
N ASP A 4 7.32 -13.75 -31.26
CA ASP A 4 8.73 -13.98 -30.94
C ASP A 4 8.86 -14.50 -29.51
N ASN A 5 9.28 -15.76 -29.34
CA ASN A 5 9.32 -16.51 -28.08
C ASN A 5 9.96 -15.74 -26.91
N ILE A 6 10.88 -14.83 -27.19
CA ILE A 6 11.56 -13.97 -26.20
C ILE A 6 10.66 -12.81 -25.74
N GLN A 7 9.91 -12.19 -26.66
CA GLN A 7 8.99 -11.08 -26.33
C GLN A 7 7.86 -11.58 -25.42
N ASP A 8 7.32 -12.76 -25.74
CA ASP A 8 6.28 -13.39 -24.93
C ASP A 8 6.78 -13.78 -23.55
N LEU A 9 8.00 -14.32 -23.46
CA LEU A 9 8.61 -14.69 -22.18
C LEU A 9 8.78 -13.45 -21.28
N ASN A 10 9.28 -12.34 -21.82
CA ASN A 10 9.42 -11.08 -21.08
C ASN A 10 8.08 -10.58 -20.56
N LEU A 11 7.04 -10.65 -21.39
CA LEU A 11 5.68 -10.27 -21.01
C LEU A 11 5.15 -11.15 -19.86
N VAL A 12 5.31 -12.47 -19.95
CA VAL A 12 4.89 -13.39 -18.89
C VAL A 12 5.65 -13.13 -17.60
N LEU A 13 6.95 -12.86 -17.67
CA LEU A 13 7.78 -12.55 -16.50
C LEU A 13 7.33 -11.24 -15.83
N ASP A 14 7.08 -10.19 -16.61
CA ASP A 14 6.62 -8.89 -16.07
C ASP A 14 5.25 -9.01 -15.40
N ILE A 15 4.31 -9.72 -16.02
CA ILE A 15 2.99 -10.00 -15.41
C ILE A 15 3.15 -10.80 -14.11
N SER A 16 4.01 -11.82 -14.13
CA SER A 16 4.28 -12.65 -12.95
C SER A 16 4.85 -11.82 -11.80
N VAL A 17 5.78 -10.91 -12.08
CA VAL A 17 6.33 -9.97 -11.09
C VAL A 17 5.22 -9.12 -10.48
N ILE A 18 4.31 -8.56 -11.29
CA ILE A 18 3.18 -7.75 -10.79
C ILE A 18 2.30 -8.57 -9.84
N VAL A 19 1.95 -9.80 -10.21
CA VAL A 19 1.11 -10.68 -9.38
C VAL A 19 1.81 -11.05 -8.07
N ILE A 20 3.10 -11.40 -8.13
CA ILE A 20 3.90 -11.72 -6.93
C ILE A 20 3.99 -10.50 -6.01
N MET A 21 4.23 -9.32 -6.56
CA MET A 21 4.32 -8.08 -5.78
C MET A 21 3.00 -7.71 -5.13
N MET A 22 1.89 -7.88 -5.85
CA MET A 22 0.55 -7.72 -5.29
C MET A 22 0.30 -8.70 -4.13
N ALA A 23 0.62 -9.98 -4.31
CA ALA A 23 0.44 -11.00 -3.28
C ALA A 23 1.30 -10.72 -2.04
N LEU A 24 2.56 -10.29 -2.22
CA LEU A 24 3.45 -9.91 -1.13
C LEU A 24 2.92 -8.68 -0.38
N ALA A 25 2.51 -7.63 -1.09
CA ALA A 25 1.94 -6.43 -0.47
C ALA A 25 0.67 -6.75 0.33
N PHE A 26 -0.21 -7.58 -0.21
CA PHE A 26 -1.40 -8.06 0.49
C PHE A 26 -1.03 -8.85 1.74
N GLY A 27 -0.15 -9.86 1.61
CA GLY A 27 0.28 -10.71 2.72
C GLY A 27 0.91 -9.91 3.85
N ILE A 28 1.86 -9.03 3.54
CA ILE A 28 2.51 -8.15 4.53
C ILE A 28 1.49 -7.24 5.21
N SER A 29 0.55 -6.64 4.45
CA SER A 29 -0.46 -5.76 5.03
C SER A 29 -1.40 -6.50 5.99
N VAL A 30 -1.83 -7.72 5.64
CA VAL A 30 -2.65 -8.56 6.52
C VAL A 30 -1.90 -8.89 7.81
N LEU A 31 -0.61 -9.24 7.72
CA LEU A 31 0.24 -9.53 8.87
C LEU A 31 0.48 -8.31 9.77
N LEU A 32 0.61 -7.12 9.18
CA LEU A 32 0.81 -5.87 9.92
C LEU A 32 -0.48 -5.27 10.50
N THR A 33 -1.64 -5.65 9.97
CA THR A 33 -2.96 -5.15 10.41
C THR A 33 -3.20 -5.27 11.91
N PRO A 34 -2.98 -6.41 12.59
CA PRO A 34 -3.21 -6.51 14.04
C PRO A 34 -2.31 -5.57 14.85
N VAL A 35 -1.04 -5.43 14.45
CA VAL A 35 -0.08 -4.53 15.11
C VAL A 35 -0.52 -3.08 14.96
N MET A 36 -0.88 -2.68 13.73
CA MET A 36 -1.39 -1.34 13.45
C MET A 36 -2.69 -1.06 14.20
N THR A 37 -3.63 -2.00 14.18
CA THR A 37 -4.94 -1.85 14.84
C THR A 37 -4.77 -1.69 16.34
N HIS A 38 -3.89 -2.48 16.97
CA HIS A 38 -3.57 -2.32 18.39
C HIS A 38 -2.97 -0.95 18.71
N PHE A 39 -2.05 -0.46 17.87
CA PHE A 39 -1.49 0.88 17.98
C PHE A 39 -2.57 1.96 17.91
N LEU A 40 -3.46 1.92 16.91
CA LEU A 40 -4.52 2.92 16.74
C LEU A 40 -5.51 2.94 17.91
N TYR A 41 -5.88 1.76 18.45
CA TYR A 41 -6.71 1.68 19.66
C TYR A 41 -6.00 2.23 20.89
N LYS A 42 -4.70 1.93 21.08
CA LYS A 42 -3.89 2.40 22.21
C LYS A 42 -3.86 3.94 22.28
N TYR A 43 -3.74 4.61 21.13
CA TYR A 43 -3.71 6.07 21.04
C TYR A 43 -5.10 6.71 20.83
N LYS A 44 -6.18 5.91 20.90
CA LYS A 44 -7.58 6.37 20.70
C LYS A 44 -7.79 7.12 19.38
N LEU A 45 -7.06 6.73 18.33
CA LEU A 45 -7.17 7.27 16.98
C LEU A 45 -8.38 6.63 16.27
N GLY A 46 -9.57 6.91 16.78
CA GLY A 46 -10.83 6.34 16.31
C GLY A 46 -11.86 7.40 15.99
N LYS A 47 -12.93 6.98 15.31
CA LYS A 47 -14.01 7.89 14.90
C LYS A 47 -14.86 8.29 16.11
N ASN A 48 -14.97 9.60 16.34
CA ASN A 48 -15.89 10.17 17.32
C ASN A 48 -17.19 10.61 16.63
N ILE A 49 -18.33 10.10 17.11
CA ILE A 49 -19.65 10.45 16.61
C ILE A 49 -20.19 11.60 17.45
N ARG A 50 -20.55 12.69 16.78
CA ARG A 50 -21.16 13.85 17.44
C ARG A 50 -22.58 13.49 17.86
N THR A 51 -22.90 13.74 19.11
CA THR A 51 -24.21 13.47 19.71
C THR A 51 -25.19 14.63 19.57
N SER A 52 -24.72 15.82 19.18
CA SER A 52 -25.54 17.03 19.05
C SER A 52 -26.16 17.16 17.65
N GLY A 53 -27.49 17.27 17.58
CA GLY A 53 -28.21 17.77 16.39
C GLY A 53 -28.88 16.73 15.49
N ALA A 54 -28.63 15.42 15.69
CA ALA A 54 -29.28 14.37 14.90
C ALA A 54 -29.41 13.04 15.69
N PRO A 55 -30.45 12.87 16.53
CA PRO A 55 -30.60 11.71 17.42
C PRO A 55 -30.72 10.39 16.64
N VAL A 56 -31.52 10.35 15.58
CA VAL A 56 -31.71 9.15 14.73
C VAL A 56 -30.42 8.76 14.00
N PHE A 57 -29.66 9.74 13.49
CA PHE A 57 -28.37 9.49 12.84
C PHE A 57 -27.33 8.94 13.82
N THR A 58 -27.29 9.51 15.04
CA THR A 58 -26.39 9.10 16.11
C THR A 58 -26.66 7.66 16.51
N GLU A 59 -27.93 7.31 16.74
CA GLU A 59 -28.35 5.96 17.13
C GLU A 59 -27.94 4.90 16.11
N MET A 60 -28.17 5.17 14.82
CA MET A 60 -27.77 4.26 13.73
C MET A 60 -26.25 4.08 13.60
N HIS A 61 -25.46 5.10 13.96
CA HIS A 61 -24.02 5.09 13.78
C HIS A 61 -23.23 4.74 15.04
N GLN A 62 -23.84 4.71 16.23
CA GLN A 62 -23.14 4.45 17.50
C GLN A 62 -22.25 3.19 17.48
N LYS A 63 -22.63 2.15 16.71
CA LYS A 63 -21.80 0.93 16.55
C LYS A 63 -20.42 1.17 15.93
N LYS A 64 -20.22 2.32 15.25
CA LYS A 64 -18.94 2.74 14.65
C LYS A 64 -18.12 3.68 15.55
N GLN A 65 -18.61 3.97 16.76
CA GLN A 65 -17.88 4.77 17.73
C GLN A 65 -16.56 4.08 18.08
N GLY A 66 -15.45 4.82 18.04
CA GLY A 66 -14.13 4.29 18.38
C GLY A 66 -13.53 3.34 17.35
N THR A 67 -14.18 3.11 16.20
CA THR A 67 -13.55 2.37 15.09
C THR A 67 -12.27 3.11 14.65
N PRO A 68 -11.12 2.43 14.55
CA PRO A 68 -9.85 3.04 14.18
C PRO A 68 -9.95 3.83 12.88
N THR A 69 -9.44 5.05 12.90
CA THR A 69 -9.25 5.89 11.72
C THR A 69 -7.76 5.85 11.33
N MET A 70 -7.43 6.25 10.11
CA MET A 70 -6.04 6.23 9.57
C MET A 70 -5.50 4.87 9.10
N GLY A 71 -6.35 3.97 8.63
CA GLY A 71 -5.91 2.73 7.96
C GLY A 71 -4.98 2.96 6.75
N GLY A 72 -5.02 4.15 6.13
CA GLY A 72 -4.10 4.52 5.05
C GLY A 72 -2.62 4.49 5.44
N ILE A 73 -2.28 4.65 6.73
CA ILE A 73 -0.89 4.53 7.22
C ILE A 73 -0.35 3.13 6.95
N LEU A 74 -1.18 2.09 7.09
CA LEU A 74 -0.79 0.70 6.80
C LEU A 74 -0.37 0.54 5.33
N ILE A 75 -1.13 1.15 4.41
CA ILE A 75 -0.84 1.11 2.97
C ILE A 75 0.49 1.79 2.70
N TRP A 76 0.68 3.02 3.21
CA TRP A 76 1.91 3.78 3.05
C TRP A 76 3.13 3.02 3.58
N LEU A 77 3.01 2.44 4.77
CA LEU A 77 4.09 1.67 5.38
C LEU A 77 4.44 0.45 4.53
N THR A 78 3.46 -0.37 4.13
CA THR A 78 3.73 -1.57 3.31
C THR A 78 4.36 -1.20 1.97
N THR A 79 3.85 -0.18 1.29
CA THR A 79 4.41 0.30 0.01
C THR A 79 5.84 0.78 0.20
N ALA A 80 6.12 1.65 1.18
CA ALA A 80 7.47 2.15 1.44
C ALA A 80 8.46 1.02 1.80
N LEU A 81 8.01 0.05 2.60
CA LEU A 81 8.84 -1.10 3.01
C LEU A 81 9.23 -1.96 1.81
N LEU A 82 8.27 -2.34 0.98
CA LEU A 82 8.51 -3.17 -0.19
C LEU A 82 9.36 -2.44 -1.23
N THR A 83 9.02 -1.19 -1.53
CA THR A 83 9.79 -0.38 -2.48
C THR A 83 11.22 -0.17 -2.01
N GLY A 84 11.43 0.20 -0.74
CA GLY A 84 12.77 0.36 -0.18
C GLY A 84 13.57 -0.94 -0.17
N LEU A 85 12.93 -2.06 0.18
CA LEU A 85 13.56 -3.38 0.19
C LEU A 85 14.04 -3.79 -1.21
N PHE A 86 13.16 -3.74 -2.21
CA PHE A 86 13.53 -4.15 -3.57
C PHE A 86 14.49 -3.17 -4.24
N TRP A 87 14.40 -1.88 -3.94
CA TRP A 87 15.41 -0.91 -4.35
C TRP A 87 16.78 -1.23 -3.75
N LEU A 88 16.85 -1.54 -2.46
CA LEU A 88 18.10 -1.92 -1.80
C LEU A 88 18.65 -3.24 -2.35
N LEU A 89 17.82 -4.26 -2.52
CA LEU A 89 18.26 -5.54 -3.08
C LEU A 89 18.75 -5.41 -4.53
N ALA A 90 18.07 -4.62 -5.35
CA ALA A 90 18.49 -4.38 -6.74
C ALA A 90 19.79 -3.57 -6.83
N THR A 91 20.05 -2.67 -5.88
CA THR A 91 21.31 -1.91 -5.82
C THR A 91 22.48 -2.76 -5.30
N LEU A 92 22.23 -3.70 -4.40
CA LEU A 92 23.25 -4.61 -3.87
C LEU A 92 23.59 -5.77 -4.83
N PHE A 93 22.62 -6.25 -5.62
CA PHE A 93 22.79 -7.38 -6.54
C PHE A 93 22.42 -6.98 -7.98
N PRO A 94 23.26 -6.17 -8.65
CA PRO A 94 22.96 -5.65 -9.99
C PRO A 94 22.85 -6.75 -11.06
N ASP A 95 23.55 -7.88 -10.87
CA ASP A 95 23.60 -8.98 -11.84
C ASP A 95 22.30 -9.82 -11.88
N VAL A 96 21.40 -9.63 -10.92
CA VAL A 96 20.16 -10.41 -10.82
C VAL A 96 19.02 -9.67 -11.51
N GLU A 97 18.73 -10.05 -12.75
CA GLU A 97 17.70 -9.42 -13.59
C GLU A 97 16.31 -9.42 -12.92
N MET A 98 15.95 -10.49 -12.21
CA MET A 98 14.66 -10.58 -11.51
C MET A 98 14.49 -9.49 -10.44
N LEU A 99 15.56 -9.16 -9.71
CA LEU A 99 15.53 -8.08 -8.70
C LEU A 99 15.40 -6.71 -9.36
N GLN A 100 16.04 -6.51 -10.52
CA GLN A 100 15.86 -5.28 -11.30
C GLN A 100 14.41 -5.12 -11.78
N ARG A 101 13.76 -6.21 -12.19
CA ARG A 101 12.34 -6.19 -12.61
C ARG A 101 11.39 -5.85 -11.46
N MET A 102 11.72 -6.32 -10.25
CA MET A 102 10.98 -6.04 -9.00
C MET A 102 11.27 -4.64 -8.44
N ASN A 103 12.32 -3.96 -8.89
CA ASN A 103 12.62 -2.59 -8.49
C ASN A 103 11.71 -1.61 -9.26
N PHE A 104 10.67 -1.14 -8.60
CA PHE A 104 9.74 -0.16 -9.17
C PHE A 104 10.29 1.26 -9.18
N LEU A 105 11.21 1.60 -8.28
CA LEU A 105 11.66 2.98 -8.09
C LEU A 105 12.51 3.49 -9.27
N SER A 106 13.09 2.59 -10.05
CA SER A 106 13.84 2.91 -11.27
C SER A 106 12.96 3.26 -12.47
N ARG A 107 11.64 3.01 -12.40
CA ARG A 107 10.72 3.25 -13.51
C ARG A 107 10.26 4.70 -13.54
N ALA A 108 10.33 5.34 -14.71
CA ALA A 108 9.93 6.74 -14.89
C ALA A 108 8.47 7.01 -14.50
N GLU A 109 7.59 6.03 -14.72
CA GLU A 109 6.16 6.12 -14.45
C GLU A 109 5.83 6.05 -12.95
N THR A 110 6.76 5.63 -12.09
CA THR A 110 6.50 5.44 -10.64
C THR A 110 6.48 6.76 -9.88
N TYR A 111 7.18 7.78 -10.36
CA TYR A 111 7.23 9.09 -9.70
C TYR A 111 5.87 9.80 -9.71
N LEU A 112 5.09 9.65 -10.78
CA LEU A 112 3.79 10.32 -10.93
C LEU A 112 2.75 9.80 -9.91
N PRO A 113 2.52 8.48 -9.76
CA PRO A 113 1.69 7.93 -8.70
C PRO A 113 2.16 8.30 -7.29
N ILE A 114 3.48 8.26 -7.02
CA ILE A 114 4.02 8.63 -5.70
C ILE A 114 3.70 10.11 -5.40
N ALA A 115 3.95 11.01 -6.34
CA ALA A 115 3.64 12.42 -6.19
C ALA A 115 2.14 12.66 -5.98
N ALA A 116 1.29 11.97 -6.74
CA ALA A 116 -0.16 12.05 -6.59
C ALA A 116 -0.63 11.57 -5.22
N MET A 117 -0.09 10.45 -4.73
CA MET A 117 -0.40 9.93 -3.41
C MET A 117 0.06 10.88 -2.29
N LEU A 118 1.27 11.42 -2.38
CA LEU A 118 1.79 12.38 -1.41
C LEU A 118 0.94 13.66 -1.37
N PHE A 119 0.54 14.16 -2.54
CA PHE A 119 -0.34 15.32 -2.65
C PHE A 119 -1.72 15.05 -2.03
N ALA A 120 -2.32 13.90 -2.34
CA ALA A 120 -3.60 13.48 -1.75
C ALA A 120 -3.50 13.32 -0.23
N ALA A 121 -2.40 12.76 0.28
CA ALA A 121 -2.15 12.64 1.72
C ALA A 121 -1.99 14.01 2.38
N ALA A 122 -1.28 14.94 1.76
CA ALA A 122 -1.13 16.31 2.26
C ALA A 122 -2.48 17.04 2.35
N LEU A 123 -3.33 16.92 1.31
CA LEU A 123 -4.68 17.49 1.34
C LEU A 123 -5.57 16.84 2.39
N GLY A 124 -5.45 15.52 2.60
CA GLY A 124 -6.27 14.79 3.56
C GLY A 124 -5.92 15.02 5.04
N ILE A 125 -4.80 15.70 5.34
CA ILE A 125 -4.38 16.04 6.71
C ILE A 125 -5.11 17.28 7.25
N VAL A 126 -5.64 18.14 6.37
CA VAL A 126 -6.33 19.39 6.70
C VAL A 126 -7.85 19.19 6.80
#